data_AF-A0A3N5S1A9-F1
#
_entry.id   AF-A0A3N5S1A9-F1
#
_cell.length_a   1.000
_cell.length_b   1.000
_cell.length_c   1.000
_cell.angle_alpha   90.00
_cell.angle_beta   90.00
_cell.angle_gamma   90.00
#
_symmetry.space_group_name_H-M   'P 1'
#
loop_
_entity.id
_entity.type
_entity.pdbx_description
1 polymer ?
#
loop_
_entity_poly.entity_id
_entity_poly.type
_entity_poly.pdbx_seq_one_letter_code
_entity_poly.pdbx_strand_id
1 'polypeptide(L)'
;MPHTIEKRRVFWSVLIICAILAGVLLLQTAQAQDGGTGAEPIQVGVVVQGLDDRPQTFCVTLDHENPTGLDAIQATGLDIMTSAGSQGTQLCKVDQVGCTPPQESCFCQCEGGSGAPCAYWSYFHLGEAGNWQYSPVGPDSHSVGQGAVEGWWWRVGSTSAPLPVIPFEAICSDSFPRTVTDGLGRDVLIPAPPQRIASVSLGSDEILLDLVGPDRMLGVSYFAKDAALSNVTDRLEGIEHTDLTGNPERTISLEADLVVMAKYNDPASLDQLLDADVPLFVLADFNSIDDIRANIRLLGQATGTEARAESLIEQMDTRLAAVQATTADREPVRVLYYEPGGVTYGPGSTVDEIIRLAGGTNVIAELDLGPYPLIGFETILTADPDVVLLGGWLSGVDDP
;
A
#
# COMPACT_ATOMS: atom_id res chain seq x y z
N MET A 1 -62.53 -17.01 -48.11
CA MET A 1 -61.75 -15.96 -47.41
C MET A 1 -60.33 -16.42 -47.08
N PRO A 2 -59.38 -16.52 -48.04
CA PRO A 2 -57.97 -16.80 -47.73
C PRO A 2 -57.00 -15.63 -48.03
N HIS A 3 -57.42 -14.59 -48.77
CA HIS A 3 -56.50 -13.56 -49.27
C HIS A 3 -56.08 -12.46 -48.27
N THR A 4 -56.64 -12.43 -47.07
CA THR A 4 -56.36 -11.40 -46.05
C THR A 4 -55.30 -11.81 -45.02
N ILE A 5 -54.97 -13.10 -44.90
CA ILE A 5 -54.01 -13.60 -43.89
C ILE A 5 -52.56 -13.50 -44.40
N GLU A 6 -52.34 -13.71 -45.69
CA GLU A 6 -51.00 -13.72 -46.30
C GLU A 6 -50.38 -12.31 -46.36
N LYS A 7 -51.19 -11.28 -46.64
CA LYS A 7 -50.73 -9.88 -46.64
C LYS A 7 -50.32 -9.39 -45.25
N ARG A 8 -50.94 -9.88 -44.17
CA ARG A 8 -50.56 -9.51 -42.80
C ARG A 8 -49.23 -10.15 -42.39
N ARG A 9 -48.93 -11.37 -42.82
CA ARG A 9 -47.64 -12.01 -42.54
C ARG A 9 -46.48 -11.30 -43.24
N VAL A 10 -46.64 -10.97 -44.53
CA VAL A 10 -45.61 -10.24 -45.28
C VAL A 10 -45.38 -8.83 -44.70
N PHE A 11 -46.44 -8.13 -44.29
CA PHE A 11 -46.31 -6.80 -43.71
C PHE A 11 -45.58 -6.80 -42.36
N TRP A 12 -45.84 -7.79 -41.50
CA TRP A 12 -45.13 -7.95 -40.22
C TRP A 12 -43.68 -8.40 -40.40
N SER A 13 -43.40 -9.27 -41.37
CA SER A 13 -42.01 -9.68 -41.68
C SER A 13 -41.17 -8.51 -42.21
N VAL A 14 -41.74 -7.63 -43.04
CA VAL A 14 -41.03 -6.43 -43.53
C VAL A 14 -40.80 -5.41 -42.40
N LEU A 15 -41.76 -5.22 -41.50
CA LEU A 15 -41.59 -4.36 -40.31
C LEU A 15 -40.51 -4.86 -39.35
N ILE A 16 -40.41 -6.18 -39.13
CA ILE A 16 -39.37 -6.78 -38.28
C ILE A 16 -38.00 -6.64 -38.93
N ILE A 17 -37.88 -6.87 -40.25
CA ILE A 17 -36.61 -6.69 -40.96
C ILE A 17 -36.17 -5.22 -40.98
N CYS A 18 -37.10 -4.27 -41.15
CA CYS A 18 -36.80 -2.84 -41.04
C CYS A 18 -36.42 -2.42 -39.61
N ALA A 19 -37.01 -3.01 -38.56
CA ALA A 19 -36.66 -2.74 -37.17
C ALA A 19 -35.27 -3.31 -36.80
N ILE A 20 -34.91 -4.49 -37.33
CA ILE A 20 -33.59 -5.09 -37.15
C ILE A 20 -32.52 -4.29 -37.92
N LEU A 21 -32.80 -3.85 -39.15
CA LEU A 21 -31.87 -2.99 -39.91
C LEU A 21 -31.72 -1.60 -39.30
N ALA A 22 -32.78 -1.01 -38.72
CA ALA A 22 -32.69 0.24 -37.97
C ALA A 22 -31.94 0.06 -36.64
N GLY A 23 -32.11 -1.07 -35.95
CA GLY A 23 -31.36 -1.42 -34.74
C GLY A 23 -29.86 -1.63 -35.02
N VAL A 24 -29.51 -2.28 -36.13
CA VAL A 24 -28.11 -2.47 -36.56
C VAL A 24 -27.48 -1.17 -37.07
N LEU A 25 -28.24 -0.26 -37.70
CA LEU A 25 -27.75 1.08 -38.05
C LEU A 25 -27.59 2.01 -36.83
N LEU A 26 -28.43 1.85 -35.80
CA LEU A 26 -28.31 2.60 -34.54
C LEU A 26 -27.20 2.06 -33.63
N LEU A 27 -26.82 0.78 -33.76
CA LEU A 27 -25.68 0.18 -33.05
C LEU A 27 -24.30 0.63 -33.59
N GLN A 28 -24.23 1.31 -34.74
CA GLN A 28 -22.98 1.83 -35.30
C GLN A 28 -22.73 3.32 -35.03
N THR A 29 -23.59 4.01 -34.28
CA THR A 29 -23.41 5.45 -33.98
C THR A 29 -23.39 5.79 -32.49
N ALA A 30 -23.28 4.80 -31.61
CA ALA A 30 -22.97 4.99 -30.20
C ALA A 30 -21.49 4.69 -29.91
N GLN A 31 -20.57 5.20 -30.74
CA GLN A 31 -19.29 5.63 -30.18
C GLN A 31 -19.55 7.02 -29.63
N ALA A 32 -19.87 7.06 -28.33
CA ALA A 32 -19.83 8.29 -27.57
C ALA A 32 -18.45 8.91 -27.79
N GLN A 33 -18.45 10.17 -28.24
CA GLN A 33 -17.29 11.02 -28.18
C GLN A 33 -17.00 11.28 -26.70
N ASP A 34 -16.19 10.44 -26.07
CA ASP A 34 -15.38 10.87 -24.94
C ASP A 34 -14.31 11.79 -25.51
N GLY A 35 -14.63 13.09 -25.52
CA GLY A 35 -13.68 14.17 -25.73
C GLY A 35 -12.76 14.37 -24.52
N GLY A 36 -12.21 13.28 -23.98
CA GLY A 36 -11.12 13.33 -23.03
C GLY A 36 -9.81 13.35 -23.81
N THR A 37 -9.17 14.51 -23.92
CA THR A 37 -7.78 14.65 -24.34
C THR A 37 -6.84 14.17 -23.22
N GLY A 38 -7.05 12.96 -22.71
CA GLY A 38 -6.15 12.30 -21.77
C GLY A 38 -5.23 11.36 -22.54
N ALA A 39 -3.94 11.38 -22.22
CA ALA A 39 -3.04 10.34 -22.71
C ALA A 39 -3.53 8.97 -22.22
N GLU A 40 -3.37 7.91 -23.03
CA GLU A 40 -3.60 6.55 -22.52
C GLU A 40 -2.61 6.29 -21.36
N PRO A 41 -3.09 5.79 -20.20
CA PRO A 41 -2.19 5.48 -19.09
C PRO A 41 -1.12 4.49 -19.50
N ILE A 42 0.13 4.78 -19.13
CA ILE A 42 1.28 3.91 -19.36
C ILE A 42 1.76 3.31 -18.04
N GLN A 43 2.32 2.10 -18.12
CA GLN A 43 3.06 1.47 -17.03
C GLN A 43 4.56 1.65 -17.23
N VAL A 44 5.24 2.01 -16.15
CA VAL A 44 6.70 2.17 -16.09
C VAL A 44 7.22 1.38 -14.89
N GLY A 45 8.28 0.61 -15.11
CA GLY A 45 9.05 -0.01 -14.04
C GLY A 45 10.01 1.00 -13.42
N VAL A 46 10.09 1.05 -12.11
CA VAL A 46 11.04 1.89 -11.37
C VAL A 46 11.88 0.99 -10.48
N VAL A 47 13.19 1.19 -10.48
CA VAL A 47 14.14 0.45 -9.65
C VAL A 47 14.90 1.42 -8.77
N VAL A 48 14.86 1.25 -7.45
CA VAL A 48 15.60 2.12 -6.52
C VAL A 48 16.44 1.25 -5.62
N GLN A 49 17.71 1.60 -5.45
CA GLN A 49 18.62 0.87 -4.56
C GLN A 49 19.44 1.85 -3.72
N GLY A 50 19.31 1.73 -2.40
CA GLY A 50 20.01 2.55 -1.42
C GLY A 50 21.39 1.99 -1.07
N LEU A 51 21.69 1.93 0.24
CA LEU A 51 22.92 1.34 0.78
C LEU A 51 22.88 -0.18 0.88
N ASP A 52 21.68 -0.74 0.76
CA ASP A 52 21.39 -2.15 0.69
C ASP A 52 21.75 -2.72 -0.69
N ASP A 53 22.34 -3.91 -0.73
CA ASP A 53 22.68 -4.59 -2.00
C ASP A 53 21.43 -5.19 -2.70
N ARG A 54 20.22 -4.69 -2.38
CA ARG A 54 18.95 -5.20 -2.89
C ARG A 54 18.15 -4.06 -3.53
N PRO A 55 17.89 -4.12 -4.84
CA PRO A 55 17.02 -3.13 -5.48
C PRO A 55 15.56 -3.35 -5.08
N GLN A 56 14.90 -2.26 -4.68
CA GLN A 56 13.44 -2.15 -4.63
C GLN A 56 12.91 -1.89 -6.04
N THR A 57 11.75 -2.43 -6.37
CA THR A 57 11.13 -2.26 -7.69
C THR A 57 9.71 -1.75 -7.56
N PHE A 58 9.18 -1.03 -8.54
CA PHE A 58 7.82 -0.49 -8.49
C PHE A 58 7.25 -0.49 -9.89
N CYS A 59 6.03 -1.01 -10.05
CA CYS A 59 5.27 -0.76 -11.26
C CYS A 59 4.35 0.43 -11.04
N VAL A 60 4.58 1.52 -11.76
CA VAL A 60 3.80 2.76 -11.61
C VAL A 60 2.99 3.04 -12.86
N THR A 61 1.80 3.62 -12.69
CA THR A 61 0.95 4.07 -13.80
C THR A 61 1.03 5.58 -13.93
N LEU A 62 1.26 6.08 -15.13
CA LEU A 62 1.34 7.51 -15.47
C LEU A 62 0.28 7.82 -16.52
N ASP A 63 -0.62 8.76 -16.23
CA ASP A 63 -1.85 9.02 -17.01
C ASP A 63 -1.92 10.43 -17.62
N HIS A 64 -0.77 11.08 -17.77
CA HIS A 64 -0.65 12.41 -18.36
C HIS A 64 0.22 12.43 -19.62
N GLU A 65 0.19 13.54 -20.35
CA GLU A 65 0.99 13.69 -21.57
C GLU A 65 2.49 13.84 -21.26
N ASN A 66 3.33 13.19 -22.07
CA ASN A 66 4.79 13.23 -22.02
C ASN A 66 5.39 12.99 -20.62
N PRO A 67 5.05 11.87 -19.96
CA PRO A 67 5.61 11.54 -18.66
C PRO A 67 7.12 11.38 -18.73
N THR A 68 7.78 11.66 -17.61
CA THR A 68 9.23 11.66 -17.46
C THR A 68 9.70 10.66 -16.42
N GLY A 69 11.01 10.41 -16.36
CA GLY A 69 11.59 9.61 -15.28
C GLY A 69 11.32 10.22 -13.89
N LEU A 70 11.16 11.55 -13.80
CA LEU A 70 10.83 12.20 -12.53
C LEU A 70 9.41 11.84 -12.09
N ASP A 71 8.46 11.85 -13.04
CA ASP A 71 7.07 11.46 -12.78
C ASP A 71 7.01 9.99 -12.35
N ALA A 72 7.83 9.13 -12.98
CA ALA A 72 7.91 7.71 -12.63
C ALA A 72 8.36 7.49 -11.17
N ILE A 73 9.46 8.12 -10.72
CA ILE A 73 9.89 7.96 -9.32
C ILE A 73 8.92 8.61 -8.34
N GLN A 74 8.29 9.73 -8.69
CA GLN A 74 7.26 10.35 -7.84
C GLN A 74 6.04 9.44 -7.66
N ALA A 75 5.61 8.75 -8.72
CA ALA A 75 4.49 7.82 -8.68
C ALA A 75 4.77 6.55 -7.86
N THR A 76 6.01 6.31 -7.42
CA THR A 76 6.33 5.19 -6.51
C THR A 76 5.71 5.39 -5.13
N GLY A 77 5.52 6.64 -4.70
CA GLY A 77 5.09 7.01 -3.35
C GLY A 77 6.23 7.07 -2.32
N LEU A 78 7.48 6.87 -2.72
CA LEU A 78 8.64 6.99 -1.84
C LEU A 78 8.82 8.43 -1.35
N ASP A 79 9.34 8.62 -0.13
CA ASP A 79 9.68 9.95 0.38
C ASP A 79 10.95 10.44 -0.33
N ILE A 80 10.78 11.24 -1.38
CA ILE A 80 11.89 11.75 -2.18
C ILE A 80 12.13 13.24 -1.94
N MET A 81 13.40 13.61 -1.88
CA MET A 81 13.81 15.03 -1.95
C MET A 81 14.60 15.27 -3.21
N THR A 82 14.25 16.34 -3.92
CA THR A 82 14.90 16.75 -5.15
C THR A 82 15.45 18.16 -5.07
N SER A 83 16.44 18.47 -5.90
CA SER A 83 16.94 19.83 -6.10
C SER A 83 17.08 20.14 -7.59
N ALA A 84 16.68 21.35 -8.00
CA ALA A 84 16.85 21.81 -9.38
C ALA A 84 18.32 22.13 -9.65
N GLY A 85 18.86 21.61 -10.75
CA GLY A 85 20.22 21.86 -11.22
C GLY A 85 20.27 22.38 -12.66
N SER A 86 21.47 22.72 -13.12
CA SER A 86 21.69 23.19 -14.50
C SER A 86 21.45 22.12 -15.57
N GLN A 87 21.43 20.84 -15.18
CA GLN A 87 21.20 19.70 -16.07
C GLN A 87 19.84 19.02 -15.83
N GLY A 88 18.89 19.73 -15.20
CA GLY A 88 17.61 19.18 -14.77
C GLY A 88 17.54 18.93 -13.27
N THR A 89 16.45 18.33 -12.85
CA THR A 89 16.16 17.96 -11.47
C THR A 89 17.08 16.83 -11.00
N GLN A 90 17.57 16.91 -9.78
CA GLN A 90 18.42 15.88 -9.18
C GLN A 90 17.71 15.26 -7.99
N LEU A 91 17.76 13.94 -7.88
CA LEU A 91 17.33 13.22 -6.69
C LEU A 91 18.42 13.36 -5.62
N CYS A 92 18.10 13.98 -4.48
CA CYS A 92 19.04 14.14 -3.37
C CYS A 92 18.86 13.04 -2.32
N LYS A 93 17.62 12.60 -2.08
CA LYS A 93 17.27 11.65 -1.01
C LYS A 93 16.07 10.80 -1.42
N VAL A 94 16.12 9.54 -1.01
CA VAL A 94 14.98 8.61 -1.02
C VAL A 94 14.89 7.99 0.36
N ASP A 95 13.72 8.07 0.98
CA ASP A 95 13.46 7.68 2.36
C ASP A 95 14.52 8.24 3.31
N GLN A 96 15.35 7.39 3.92
CA GLN A 96 16.41 7.82 4.84
C GLN A 96 17.79 7.90 4.19
N VAL A 97 17.90 7.61 2.90
CA VAL A 97 19.18 7.51 2.18
C VAL A 97 19.39 8.71 1.26
N GLY A 98 20.38 9.54 1.58
CA GLY A 98 20.82 10.66 0.75
C GLY A 98 21.09 11.94 1.53
N CYS A 99 21.02 13.07 0.84
CA CYS A 99 21.30 14.41 1.37
C CYS A 99 20.01 15.23 1.46
N THR A 100 19.89 16.11 2.44
CA THR A 100 18.67 16.89 2.73
C THR A 100 18.78 18.34 2.25
N PRO A 101 18.26 18.71 1.06
CA PRO A 101 18.24 20.10 0.62
C PRO A 101 17.18 20.93 1.37
N PRO A 102 17.36 22.27 1.50
CA PRO A 102 18.49 23.06 1.01
C PRO A 102 19.69 23.08 1.96
N GLN A 103 19.63 22.38 3.10
CA GLN A 103 20.71 22.37 4.10
C GLN A 103 21.97 21.70 3.54
N GLU A 104 21.80 20.69 2.70
CA GLU A 104 22.86 19.92 2.06
C GLU A 104 22.69 19.92 0.53
N SER A 105 23.81 19.87 -0.18
CA SER A 105 23.83 19.59 -1.63
C SER A 105 23.42 18.13 -1.88
N CYS A 106 22.79 17.79 -3.02
CA CYS A 106 22.61 16.39 -3.44
C CYS A 106 23.94 15.60 -3.49
N PHE A 107 25.07 16.31 -3.58
CA PHE A 107 26.42 15.77 -3.55
C PHE A 107 27.13 16.00 -2.20
N CYS A 108 26.40 15.99 -1.08
CA CYS A 108 26.95 16.26 0.27
C CYS A 108 28.11 15.35 0.66
N GLN A 109 28.22 14.16 0.06
CA GLN A 109 29.34 13.25 0.28
C GLN A 109 30.57 13.56 -0.59
N CYS A 110 30.50 14.52 -1.51
CA CYS A 110 31.55 14.83 -2.50
C CYS A 110 32.46 16.00 -2.11
N GLU A 111 32.44 16.44 -0.86
CA GLU A 111 33.20 17.60 -0.38
C GLU A 111 34.73 17.39 -0.34
N GLY A 112 35.22 16.16 -0.60
CA GLY A 112 36.63 15.78 -0.56
C GLY A 112 37.51 16.21 -1.76
N GLY A 113 36.98 17.01 -2.70
CA GLY A 113 37.71 17.49 -3.88
C GLY A 113 37.66 16.56 -5.10
N SER A 114 38.24 17.00 -6.21
CA SER A 114 38.17 16.32 -7.51
C SER A 114 38.76 14.91 -7.47
N GLY A 115 37.93 13.88 -7.66
CA GLY A 115 38.35 12.48 -7.74
C GLY A 115 38.30 11.69 -6.42
N ALA A 116 37.86 12.30 -5.32
CA ALA A 116 37.53 11.55 -4.10
C ALA A 116 36.28 10.68 -4.34
N PRO A 117 36.28 9.40 -3.90
CA PRO A 117 35.09 8.56 -3.98
C PRO A 117 33.97 9.16 -3.12
N CYS A 118 32.86 9.50 -3.74
CA CYS A 118 31.68 10.01 -3.03
C CYS A 118 30.40 9.37 -3.56
N ALA A 119 29.44 9.17 -2.66
CA ALA A 119 28.13 8.63 -2.98
C ALA A 119 27.14 9.73 -3.36
N TYR A 120 26.34 9.47 -4.40
CA TYR A 120 25.20 10.28 -4.80
C TYR A 120 24.19 9.38 -5.51
N TRP A 121 22.94 9.84 -5.63
CA TRP A 121 21.93 9.15 -6.42
C TRP A 121 22.22 9.33 -7.91
N SER A 122 22.55 8.23 -8.59
CA SER A 122 22.75 8.22 -10.04
C SER A 122 21.53 7.64 -10.75
N TYR A 123 21.11 8.31 -11.82
CA TYR A 123 19.91 7.99 -12.60
C TYR A 123 20.27 7.21 -13.87
N PHE A 124 19.51 6.15 -14.14
CA PHE A 124 19.65 5.26 -15.28
C PHE A 124 18.30 4.99 -15.92
N HIS A 125 18.31 4.73 -17.21
CA HIS A 125 17.18 4.17 -17.94
C HIS A 125 17.61 2.86 -18.59
N LEU A 126 16.72 1.88 -18.64
CA LEU A 126 16.99 0.59 -19.25
C LEU A 126 16.88 0.72 -20.78
N GLY A 127 17.98 0.52 -21.48
CA GLY A 127 17.99 0.57 -22.94
C GLY A 127 17.32 -0.65 -23.57
N GLU A 128 16.91 -0.52 -24.84
CA GLU A 128 16.27 -1.60 -25.63
C GLU A 128 17.09 -2.90 -25.69
N ALA A 129 18.42 -2.81 -25.55
CA ALA A 129 19.32 -3.96 -25.52
C ALA A 129 19.34 -4.70 -24.16
N GLY A 130 18.49 -4.30 -23.21
CA GLY A 130 18.41 -4.90 -21.87
C GLY A 130 19.60 -4.54 -20.98
N ASN A 131 20.20 -3.36 -21.18
CA ASN A 131 21.31 -2.86 -20.37
C ASN A 131 21.00 -1.47 -19.81
N TRP A 132 21.39 -1.25 -18.56
CA TRP A 132 21.26 0.07 -17.96
C TRP A 132 22.15 1.10 -18.64
N GLN A 133 21.58 2.27 -18.91
CA GLN A 133 22.25 3.42 -19.50
C GLN A 133 22.23 4.57 -18.50
N TYR A 134 23.41 5.09 -18.15
CA TYR A 134 23.54 6.24 -17.26
C TYR A 134 23.01 7.50 -17.94
N SER A 135 22.19 8.28 -17.22
CA SER A 135 21.76 9.59 -17.67
C SER A 135 22.64 10.71 -17.07
N PRO A 136 23.28 11.56 -17.89
CA PRO A 136 24.01 12.73 -17.41
C PRO A 136 23.09 13.92 -17.06
N VAL A 137 21.79 13.83 -17.39
CA VAL A 137 20.76 14.84 -17.13
C VAL A 137 19.73 14.32 -16.13
N GLY A 138 18.99 15.24 -15.53
CA GLY A 138 17.92 14.92 -14.59
C GLY A 138 16.80 14.08 -15.21
N PRO A 139 16.07 13.30 -14.39
CA PRO A 139 15.00 12.43 -14.87
C PRO A 139 13.79 13.20 -15.40
N ASP A 140 13.66 14.49 -15.09
CA ASP A 140 12.69 15.42 -15.70
C ASP A 140 13.00 15.74 -17.16
N SER A 141 14.21 15.44 -17.62
CA SER A 141 14.63 15.65 -19.03
C SER A 141 14.54 14.37 -19.87
N HIS A 142 14.10 13.25 -19.29
CA HIS A 142 13.96 11.97 -19.99
C HIS A 142 12.49 11.57 -20.06
N SER A 143 11.91 11.57 -21.27
CA SER A 143 10.54 11.09 -21.48
C SER A 143 10.48 9.57 -21.43
N VAL A 144 9.47 9.04 -20.73
CA VAL A 144 9.22 7.61 -20.58
C VAL A 144 7.97 7.20 -21.35
N GLY A 145 7.93 5.94 -21.77
CA GLY A 145 6.80 5.34 -22.47
C GLY A 145 6.38 4.02 -21.83
N GLN A 146 5.30 3.43 -22.34
CA GLN A 146 4.84 2.10 -21.93
C GLN A 146 5.99 1.10 -21.95
N GLY A 147 6.20 0.39 -20.84
CA GLY A 147 7.23 -0.63 -20.75
C GLY A 147 8.63 -0.10 -20.40
N ALA A 148 8.79 1.22 -20.21
CA ALA A 148 10.07 1.78 -19.79
C ALA A 148 10.47 1.26 -18.41
N VAL A 149 11.78 1.20 -18.15
CA VAL A 149 12.32 0.90 -16.83
C VAL A 149 13.35 1.94 -16.46
N GLU A 150 13.05 2.68 -15.40
CA GLU A 150 13.86 3.76 -14.85
C GLU A 150 14.52 3.29 -13.55
N GLY A 151 15.70 3.82 -13.22
CA GLY A 151 16.33 3.41 -11.98
C GLY A 151 17.31 4.39 -11.36
N TRP A 152 17.42 4.29 -10.03
CA TRP A 152 18.21 5.15 -9.17
C TRP A 152 19.05 4.33 -8.20
N TRP A 153 20.34 4.65 -8.10
CA TRP A 153 21.27 3.99 -7.17
C TRP A 153 22.02 5.00 -6.33
N TRP A 154 22.02 4.82 -5.02
CA TRP A 154 22.90 5.54 -4.12
C TRP A 154 24.24 4.81 -4.01
N ARG A 155 25.29 5.34 -4.64
CA ARG A 155 26.59 4.65 -4.67
C ARG A 155 27.76 5.56 -4.97
N VAL A 156 28.95 5.09 -4.61
CA VAL A 156 30.20 5.80 -4.83
C VAL A 156 30.53 5.88 -6.33
N GLY A 157 30.56 7.11 -6.87
CA GLY A 157 31.24 7.44 -8.14
C GLY A 157 30.83 6.66 -9.40
N SER A 158 29.63 6.09 -9.47
CA SER A 158 29.31 5.09 -10.51
C SER A 158 28.35 5.62 -11.59
N THR A 159 28.89 5.77 -12.81
CA THR A 159 28.14 5.80 -14.08
C THR A 159 28.08 4.41 -14.73
N SER A 160 28.66 3.39 -14.09
CA SER A 160 28.66 2.04 -14.63
C SER A 160 27.28 1.39 -14.50
N ALA A 161 26.92 0.56 -15.47
CA ALA A 161 25.67 -0.18 -15.45
C ALA A 161 25.48 -0.90 -14.10
N PRO A 162 24.42 -0.59 -13.33
CA PRO A 162 24.10 -1.29 -12.10
C PRO A 162 23.71 -2.76 -12.36
N LEU A 163 23.77 -3.57 -11.33
CA LEU A 163 23.30 -4.96 -11.33
C LEU A 163 22.44 -5.20 -10.07
N PRO A 164 21.46 -6.11 -10.13
CA PRO A 164 21.00 -6.84 -11.31
C PRO A 164 20.28 -5.94 -12.33
N VAL A 165 20.22 -6.38 -13.59
CA VAL A 165 19.26 -5.84 -14.56
C VAL A 165 17.91 -6.49 -14.29
N ILE A 166 16.89 -5.68 -14.07
CA ILE A 166 15.52 -6.15 -13.83
C ILE A 166 14.67 -5.64 -15.00
N PRO A 167 14.19 -6.53 -15.90
CA PRO A 167 13.41 -6.11 -17.07
C PRO A 167 12.01 -5.65 -16.66
N PHE A 168 11.34 -4.92 -17.55
CA PHE A 168 9.98 -4.39 -17.31
C PHE A 168 9.03 -5.50 -16.88
N GLU A 169 9.06 -6.64 -17.55
CA GLU A 169 8.17 -7.76 -17.25
C GLU A 169 8.47 -8.36 -15.87
N ALA A 170 9.67 -8.22 -15.31
CA ALA A 170 9.92 -8.66 -13.94
C ALA A 170 9.37 -7.68 -12.89
N ILE A 171 9.20 -6.40 -13.25
CA ILE A 171 8.73 -5.33 -12.35
C ILE A 171 7.20 -5.15 -12.47
N CYS A 172 6.74 -5.15 -13.71
CA CYS A 172 5.41 -4.83 -14.18
C CYS A 172 4.75 -6.00 -14.90
N SER A 173 5.21 -7.26 -14.72
CA SER A 173 4.32 -8.36 -15.11
C SER A 173 3.10 -8.33 -14.21
N ASP A 174 2.03 -7.80 -14.79
CA ASP A 174 0.65 -8.08 -14.45
C ASP A 174 0.48 -9.61 -14.36
N SER A 175 0.67 -10.18 -13.18
CA SER A 175 0.31 -11.59 -12.97
C SER A 175 -1.20 -11.74 -12.74
N PHE A 176 -2.00 -10.74 -13.13
CA PHE A 176 -3.46 -10.80 -13.09
C PHE A 176 -4.01 -11.39 -14.40
N PRO A 177 -5.05 -12.24 -14.35
CA PRO A 177 -5.72 -12.71 -13.16
C PRO A 177 -4.80 -13.63 -12.32
N ARG A 178 -4.81 -13.43 -10.98
CA ARG A 178 -4.07 -14.27 -10.02
C ARG A 178 -5.01 -14.83 -8.98
N THR A 179 -4.66 -15.99 -8.45
CA THR A 179 -5.31 -16.55 -7.28
C THR A 179 -4.40 -16.34 -6.08
N VAL A 180 -4.92 -15.73 -5.02
CA VAL A 180 -4.21 -15.51 -3.76
C VAL A 180 -4.99 -16.21 -2.66
N THR A 181 -4.31 -17.01 -1.84
CA THR A 181 -4.92 -17.68 -0.69
C THR A 181 -5.02 -16.69 0.47
N ASP A 182 -6.23 -16.35 0.89
CA ASP A 182 -6.46 -15.38 1.97
C ASP A 182 -6.18 -15.97 3.38
N GLY A 183 -6.32 -15.15 4.41
CA GLY A 183 -6.12 -15.51 5.82
C GLY A 183 -7.11 -16.52 6.39
N LEU A 184 -8.19 -16.86 5.66
CA LEU A 184 -9.09 -17.97 5.97
C LEU A 184 -8.72 -19.25 5.20
N GLY A 185 -7.68 -19.22 4.38
CA GLY A 185 -7.27 -20.32 3.52
C GLY A 185 -8.11 -20.45 2.25
N ARG A 186 -8.84 -19.41 1.84
CA ARG A 186 -9.67 -19.41 0.63
C ARG A 186 -8.84 -18.92 -0.55
N ASP A 187 -8.92 -19.64 -1.65
CA ASP A 187 -8.33 -19.22 -2.93
C ASP A 187 -9.22 -18.15 -3.57
N VAL A 188 -8.77 -16.89 -3.54
CA VAL A 188 -9.49 -15.74 -4.09
C VAL A 188 -8.90 -15.38 -5.45
N LEU A 189 -9.73 -15.45 -6.50
CA LEU A 189 -9.36 -14.99 -7.84
C LEU A 189 -9.47 -13.47 -7.90
N ILE A 190 -8.36 -12.81 -8.20
CA ILE A 190 -8.29 -11.37 -8.41
C ILE A 190 -8.05 -11.16 -9.91
N PRO A 191 -9.04 -10.62 -10.66
CA PRO A 191 -9.00 -10.60 -12.12
C PRO A 191 -8.05 -9.55 -12.70
N ALA A 192 -7.86 -8.44 -11.99
CA ALA A 192 -7.03 -7.29 -12.36
C ALA A 192 -6.53 -6.59 -11.08
N PRO A 193 -5.47 -5.77 -11.13
CA PRO A 193 -5.06 -4.96 -9.99
C PRO A 193 -6.24 -4.12 -9.45
N PRO A 194 -6.71 -4.30 -8.19
CA PRO A 194 -7.90 -3.63 -7.66
C PRO A 194 -7.76 -2.10 -7.62
N GLN A 195 -8.69 -1.35 -8.19
CA GLN A 195 -8.64 0.12 -8.23
C GLN A 195 -9.61 0.78 -7.27
N ARG A 196 -10.55 0.01 -6.71
CA ARG A 196 -11.67 0.47 -5.89
C ARG A 196 -11.74 -0.35 -4.62
N ILE A 197 -10.83 -0.06 -3.68
CA ILE A 197 -10.61 -0.87 -2.48
C ILE A 197 -11.38 -0.30 -1.30
N ALA A 198 -12.11 -1.14 -0.58
CA ALA A 198 -12.74 -0.77 0.68
C ALA A 198 -12.15 -1.60 1.84
N SER A 199 -11.88 -0.96 2.97
CA SER A 199 -11.29 -1.60 4.15
C SER A 199 -12.18 -1.38 5.37
N VAL A 200 -12.39 -2.46 6.14
CA VAL A 200 -13.32 -2.45 7.29
C VAL A 200 -12.64 -2.55 8.65
N SER A 201 -11.29 -2.60 8.67
CA SER A 201 -10.47 -2.74 9.88
C SER A 201 -9.30 -1.75 9.88
N LEU A 202 -8.93 -1.25 11.06
CA LEU A 202 -7.85 -0.26 11.18
C LEU A 202 -6.51 -0.80 10.67
N GLY A 203 -6.16 -2.05 11.02
CA GLY A 203 -4.91 -2.67 10.58
C GLY A 203 -4.82 -2.80 9.05
N SER A 204 -5.95 -3.06 8.37
CA SER A 204 -5.97 -3.08 6.91
C SER A 204 -5.95 -1.67 6.31
N ASP A 205 -6.54 -0.67 6.95
CA ASP A 205 -6.51 0.72 6.49
C ASP A 205 -5.06 1.23 6.39
N GLU A 206 -4.29 1.05 7.47
CA GLU A 206 -2.91 1.52 7.57
C GLU A 206 -2.02 0.85 6.52
N ILE A 207 -2.10 -0.48 6.40
CA ILE A 207 -1.32 -1.23 5.41
C ILE A 207 -1.72 -0.81 3.99
N LEU A 208 -3.02 -0.78 3.66
CA LEU A 208 -3.46 -0.44 2.31
C LEU A 208 -3.07 0.97 1.91
N LEU A 209 -3.15 1.94 2.82
CA LEU A 209 -2.76 3.31 2.51
C LEU A 209 -1.29 3.41 2.11
N ASP A 210 -0.40 2.67 2.77
CA ASP A 210 1.02 2.59 2.41
C ASP A 210 1.29 1.82 1.11
N LEU A 211 0.47 0.81 0.81
CA LEU A 211 0.65 -0.03 -0.38
C LEU A 211 0.06 0.57 -1.66
N VAL A 212 -1.17 1.09 -1.59
CA VAL A 212 -1.94 1.48 -2.78
C VAL A 212 -2.16 2.99 -2.90
N GLY A 213 -1.95 3.75 -1.82
CA GLY A 213 -2.24 5.18 -1.76
C GLY A 213 -3.73 5.49 -1.61
N PRO A 214 -4.09 6.76 -1.31
CA PRO A 214 -5.47 7.15 -1.03
C PRO A 214 -6.39 7.06 -2.26
N ASP A 215 -5.86 7.23 -3.48
CA ASP A 215 -6.66 7.28 -4.72
C ASP A 215 -7.35 5.95 -5.05
N ARG A 216 -6.80 4.82 -4.59
CA ARG A 216 -7.38 3.48 -4.77
C ARG A 216 -8.34 3.09 -3.64
N MET A 217 -8.50 3.93 -2.62
CA MET A 217 -9.34 3.64 -1.45
C MET A 217 -10.70 4.34 -1.54
N LEU A 218 -11.78 3.56 -1.58
CA LEU A 218 -13.16 4.06 -1.53
C LEU A 218 -13.68 4.33 -0.12
N GLY A 219 -13.08 3.66 0.87
CA GLY A 219 -13.50 3.77 2.26
C GLY A 219 -12.58 2.99 3.19
N VAL A 220 -12.50 3.48 4.42
CA VAL A 220 -11.67 2.98 5.52
C VAL A 220 -12.54 2.69 6.74
N SER A 221 -11.99 1.98 7.73
CA SER A 221 -12.69 1.78 9.00
C SER A 221 -12.99 3.10 9.71
N TYR A 222 -13.99 3.09 10.60
CA TYR A 222 -14.31 4.26 11.42
C TYR A 222 -13.12 4.72 12.28
N PHE A 223 -12.30 3.78 12.75
CA PHE A 223 -11.18 4.03 13.65
C PHE A 223 -10.08 4.87 13.01
N ALA A 224 -9.94 4.81 11.69
CA ALA A 224 -8.90 5.55 10.95
C ALA A 224 -9.03 7.09 11.09
N LYS A 225 -10.20 7.59 11.53
CA LYS A 225 -10.48 9.01 11.71
C LYS A 225 -10.12 9.56 13.09
N ASP A 226 -9.88 8.68 14.06
CA ASP A 226 -9.57 9.10 15.43
C ASP A 226 -8.05 9.13 15.60
N ALA A 227 -7.47 10.32 15.70
CA ALA A 227 -6.03 10.51 15.92
C ALA A 227 -5.54 9.91 17.26
N ALA A 228 -6.44 9.57 18.18
CA ALA A 228 -6.09 8.82 19.39
C ALA A 228 -5.91 7.31 19.12
N LEU A 229 -6.47 6.80 18.02
CA LEU A 229 -6.44 5.38 17.65
C LEU A 229 -5.61 5.08 16.39
N SER A 230 -5.53 6.03 15.46
CA SER A 230 -4.93 5.85 14.14
C SER A 230 -3.78 6.83 13.89
N ASN A 231 -2.68 6.28 13.38
CA ASN A 231 -1.50 7.06 12.99
C ASN A 231 -1.57 7.61 11.55
N VAL A 232 -2.62 7.28 10.79
CA VAL A 232 -2.80 7.72 9.39
C VAL A 232 -3.85 8.81 9.22
N THR A 233 -4.46 9.31 10.29
CA THR A 233 -5.58 10.28 10.22
C THR A 233 -5.32 11.45 9.26
N ASP A 234 -4.11 12.05 9.30
CA ASP A 234 -3.73 13.20 8.46
C ASP A 234 -3.53 12.86 6.97
N ARG A 235 -3.47 11.56 6.63
CA ARG A 235 -3.22 11.05 5.27
C ARG A 235 -4.50 10.56 4.58
N LEU A 236 -5.66 10.71 5.23
CA LEU A 236 -6.96 10.26 4.72
C LEU A 236 -7.77 11.37 4.03
N GLU A 237 -7.17 12.55 3.82
CA GLU A 237 -7.82 13.61 3.05
C GLU A 237 -8.19 13.11 1.65
N GLY A 238 -9.45 13.29 1.25
CA GLY A 238 -9.96 12.90 -0.07
C GLY A 238 -10.61 11.50 -0.16
N ILE A 239 -10.46 10.66 0.87
CA ILE A 239 -11.15 9.36 0.92
C ILE A 239 -12.57 9.57 1.46
N GLU A 240 -13.59 9.05 0.76
CA GLU A 240 -14.97 9.13 1.27
C GLU A 240 -15.06 8.48 2.65
N HIS A 241 -15.57 9.26 3.59
CA HIS A 241 -15.63 8.97 5.01
C HIS A 241 -16.75 7.98 5.34
N THR A 242 -16.66 6.80 4.75
CA THR A 242 -17.65 5.74 4.87
C THR A 242 -17.31 4.93 6.11
N ASP A 243 -18.13 5.03 7.17
CA ASP A 243 -18.02 4.15 8.33
C ASP A 243 -18.44 2.74 7.88
N LEU A 244 -17.44 1.91 7.59
CA LEU A 244 -17.61 0.55 7.09
C LEU A 244 -17.58 -0.50 8.20
N THR A 245 -17.15 -0.14 9.40
CA THR A 245 -17.01 -1.09 10.49
C THR A 245 -18.39 -1.47 11.03
N GLY A 246 -18.74 -2.75 10.90
CA GLY A 246 -20.05 -3.26 11.34
C GLY A 246 -21.23 -2.81 10.48
N ASN A 247 -20.99 -2.34 9.25
CA ASN A 247 -22.05 -1.93 8.32
C ASN A 247 -21.91 -2.60 6.94
N PRO A 248 -22.24 -3.91 6.82
CA PRO A 248 -22.09 -4.65 5.57
C PRO A 248 -22.95 -4.10 4.43
N GLU A 249 -24.15 -3.57 4.70
CA GLU A 249 -25.00 -2.93 3.67
C GLU A 249 -24.29 -1.75 3.01
N ARG A 250 -23.61 -0.93 3.81
CA ARG A 250 -22.84 0.21 3.31
C ARG A 250 -21.62 -0.24 2.50
N THR A 251 -20.91 -1.28 2.96
CA THR A 251 -19.82 -1.90 2.20
C THR A 251 -20.28 -2.41 0.84
N ILE A 252 -21.43 -3.09 0.78
CA ILE A 252 -22.03 -3.58 -0.47
C ILE A 252 -22.35 -2.42 -1.41
N SER A 253 -22.86 -1.30 -0.88
CA SER A 253 -23.24 -0.14 -1.70
C SER A 253 -22.07 0.61 -2.35
N LEU A 254 -20.82 0.39 -1.89
CA LEU A 254 -19.64 1.04 -2.47
C LEU A 254 -19.23 0.49 -3.85
N GLU A 255 -19.71 -0.71 -4.20
CA GLU A 255 -19.31 -1.41 -5.43
C GLU A 255 -17.78 -1.44 -5.57
N ALA A 256 -17.11 -1.81 -4.48
CA ALA A 256 -15.67 -2.02 -4.43
C ALA A 256 -15.27 -3.25 -5.28
N ASP A 257 -14.13 -3.17 -5.95
CA ASP A 257 -13.55 -4.31 -6.68
C ASP A 257 -12.66 -5.19 -5.80
N LEU A 258 -12.36 -4.74 -4.58
CA LEU A 258 -11.81 -5.52 -3.48
C LEU A 258 -12.29 -4.97 -2.13
N VAL A 259 -12.85 -5.83 -1.29
CA VAL A 259 -13.14 -5.52 0.12
C VAL A 259 -12.15 -6.26 1.00
N VAL A 260 -11.46 -5.55 1.88
CA VAL A 260 -10.48 -6.12 2.82
C VAL A 260 -11.07 -6.14 4.23
N MET A 261 -11.01 -7.31 4.85
CA MET A 261 -11.48 -7.56 6.22
C MET A 261 -10.38 -8.28 7.01
N ALA A 262 -10.30 -8.06 8.32
CA ALA A 262 -9.44 -8.83 9.21
C ALA A 262 -10.22 -9.99 9.83
N LYS A 263 -9.53 -11.10 10.11
CA LYS A 263 -10.14 -12.30 10.72
C LYS A 263 -10.83 -12.06 12.07
N TYR A 264 -10.43 -11.02 12.81
CA TYR A 264 -11.05 -10.65 14.09
C TYR A 264 -12.35 -9.83 13.95
N ASN A 265 -12.72 -9.41 12.73
CA ASN A 265 -13.99 -8.71 12.52
C ASN A 265 -15.19 -9.62 12.79
N ASP A 266 -16.38 -9.00 12.91
CA ASP A 266 -17.62 -9.68 13.26
C ASP A 266 -17.99 -10.79 12.25
N PRO A 267 -18.14 -12.06 12.69
CA PRO A 267 -18.47 -13.17 11.79
C PRO A 267 -19.81 -13.02 11.07
N ALA A 268 -20.81 -12.36 11.69
CA ALA A 268 -22.10 -12.14 11.04
C ALA A 268 -21.99 -11.13 9.89
N SER A 269 -21.08 -10.16 10.00
CA SER A 269 -20.74 -9.23 8.91
C SER A 269 -19.98 -9.94 7.79
N LEU A 270 -19.07 -10.86 8.11
CA LEU A 270 -18.40 -11.72 7.13
C LEU A 270 -19.42 -12.52 6.32
N ASP A 271 -20.32 -13.25 6.99
CA ASP A 271 -21.34 -14.08 6.33
C ASP A 271 -22.22 -13.25 5.37
N GLN A 272 -22.65 -12.05 5.78
CA GLN A 272 -23.44 -11.15 4.94
C GLN A 272 -22.70 -10.68 3.67
N LEU A 273 -21.39 -10.37 3.79
CA LEU A 273 -20.59 -9.96 2.63
C LEU A 273 -20.36 -11.13 1.66
N LEU A 274 -20.19 -12.34 2.18
CA LEU A 274 -20.08 -13.56 1.36
C LEU A 274 -21.37 -13.87 0.62
N ASP A 275 -22.52 -13.81 1.30
CA ASP A 275 -23.84 -14.05 0.71
C ASP A 275 -24.21 -13.02 -0.38
N ALA A 276 -23.59 -11.84 -0.34
CA ALA A 276 -23.79 -10.77 -1.31
C ALA A 276 -22.81 -10.81 -2.50
N ASP A 277 -22.00 -11.86 -2.64
CA ASP A 277 -21.00 -12.03 -3.71
C ASP A 277 -19.99 -10.85 -3.81
N VAL A 278 -19.68 -10.21 -2.67
CA VAL A 278 -18.69 -9.14 -2.60
C VAL A 278 -17.29 -9.73 -2.86
N PRO A 279 -16.39 -9.03 -3.59
CA PRO A 279 -15.00 -9.48 -3.80
C PRO A 279 -14.18 -9.34 -2.50
N LEU A 280 -14.43 -10.25 -1.55
CA LEU A 280 -13.93 -10.19 -0.19
C LEU A 280 -12.60 -10.93 -0.04
N PHE A 281 -11.62 -10.23 0.54
CA PHE A 281 -10.31 -10.75 0.88
C PHE A 281 -10.04 -10.58 2.38
N VAL A 282 -9.80 -11.70 3.08
CA VAL A 282 -9.66 -11.69 4.55
C VAL A 282 -8.20 -11.81 4.93
N LEU A 283 -7.71 -10.93 5.79
CA LEU A 283 -6.38 -10.99 6.38
C LEU A 283 -6.32 -11.99 7.52
N ALA A 284 -5.10 -12.48 7.81
CA ALA A 284 -4.87 -13.45 8.86
C ALA A 284 -4.88 -12.78 10.26
N ASP A 285 -4.16 -13.38 11.20
CA ASP A 285 -4.04 -12.87 12.56
C ASP A 285 -3.16 -11.59 12.60
N PHE A 286 -3.22 -10.83 13.70
CA PHE A 286 -2.43 -9.62 13.93
C PHE A 286 -1.79 -9.68 15.33
N ASN A 287 -1.32 -10.85 15.73
CA ASN A 287 -0.90 -11.15 17.11
C ASN A 287 0.62 -11.03 17.32
N SER A 288 1.36 -10.76 16.24
CA SER A 288 2.80 -10.53 16.26
C SER A 288 3.22 -9.60 15.11
N ILE A 289 4.45 -9.08 15.19
CA ILE A 289 5.09 -8.35 14.10
C ILE A 289 5.23 -9.25 12.86
N ASP A 290 5.50 -10.55 13.05
CA ASP A 290 5.55 -11.50 11.93
C ASP A 290 4.20 -11.67 11.24
N ASP A 291 3.09 -11.69 11.99
CA ASP A 291 1.75 -11.69 11.42
C ASP A 291 1.48 -10.42 10.62
N ILE A 292 1.90 -9.26 11.12
CA ILE A 292 1.78 -7.98 10.42
C ILE A 292 2.58 -8.03 9.11
N ARG A 293 3.83 -8.49 9.12
CA ARG A 293 4.65 -8.68 7.91
C ARG A 293 3.96 -9.63 6.92
N ALA A 294 3.36 -10.71 7.41
CA ALA A 294 2.63 -11.66 6.58
C ALA A 294 1.41 -11.02 5.92
N ASN A 295 0.62 -10.24 6.66
CA ASN A 295 -0.52 -9.51 6.11
C ASN A 295 -0.11 -8.42 5.11
N ILE A 296 1.01 -7.74 5.33
CA ILE A 296 1.59 -6.78 4.37
C ILE A 296 1.92 -7.48 3.05
N ARG A 297 2.60 -8.64 3.09
CA ARG A 297 2.89 -9.44 1.89
C ARG A 297 1.63 -9.94 1.21
N LEU A 298 0.66 -10.39 1.99
CA LEU A 298 -0.60 -10.91 1.50
C LEU A 298 -1.38 -9.83 0.75
N LEU A 299 -1.45 -8.62 1.31
CA LEU A 299 -2.02 -7.48 0.60
C LEU A 299 -1.20 -7.08 -0.61
N GLY A 300 0.13 -7.05 -0.51
CA GLY A 300 1.00 -6.80 -1.66
C GLY A 300 0.71 -7.73 -2.84
N GLN A 301 0.52 -9.03 -2.57
CA GLN A 301 0.11 -10.00 -3.60
C GLN A 301 -1.29 -9.73 -4.14
N ALA A 302 -2.24 -9.36 -3.28
CA ALA A 302 -3.62 -9.08 -3.69
C ALA A 302 -3.74 -7.81 -4.53
N THR A 303 -2.93 -6.79 -4.24
CA THR A 303 -3.01 -5.46 -4.86
C THR A 303 -2.03 -5.24 -6.00
N GLY A 304 -1.10 -6.18 -6.24
CA GLY A 304 -0.02 -6.05 -7.22
C GLY A 304 1.07 -5.07 -6.77
N THR A 305 1.31 -4.98 -5.46
CA THR A 305 2.24 -4.03 -4.83
C THR A 305 3.25 -4.76 -3.94
N GLU A 306 3.67 -5.96 -4.32
CA GLU A 306 4.59 -6.82 -3.54
C GLU A 306 5.89 -6.11 -3.20
N ALA A 307 6.42 -5.32 -4.13
CA ALA A 307 7.67 -4.63 -3.88
C ALA A 307 7.53 -3.41 -2.94
N ARG A 308 6.37 -2.72 -2.96
CA ARG A 308 6.01 -1.76 -1.89
C ARG A 308 5.83 -2.46 -0.55
N ALA A 309 5.25 -3.66 -0.55
CA ALA A 309 5.09 -4.48 0.65
C ALA A 309 6.44 -4.88 1.26
N GLU A 310 7.40 -5.35 0.46
CA GLU A 310 8.74 -5.65 0.98
C GLU A 310 9.49 -4.39 1.44
N SER A 311 9.34 -3.26 0.73
CA SER A 311 9.92 -1.97 1.17
C SER A 311 9.37 -1.54 2.53
N LEU A 312 8.04 -1.61 2.72
CA LEU A 312 7.40 -1.30 4.00
C LEU A 312 7.93 -2.22 5.12
N ILE A 313 8.06 -3.52 4.86
CA ILE A 313 8.59 -4.48 5.83
C ILE A 313 10.05 -4.16 6.18
N GLU A 314 10.87 -3.80 5.20
CA GLU A 314 12.26 -3.42 5.44
C GLU A 314 12.39 -2.15 6.28
N GLN A 315 11.54 -1.15 6.03
CA GLN A 315 11.46 0.06 6.85
C GLN A 315 11.07 -0.27 8.29
N MET A 316 10.09 -1.17 8.49
CA MET A 316 9.71 -1.67 9.81
C MET A 316 10.89 -2.38 10.50
N ASP A 317 11.56 -3.29 9.79
CA ASP A 317 12.68 -4.08 10.33
C ASP A 317 13.87 -3.20 10.73
N THR A 318 14.18 -2.21 9.90
CA THR A 318 15.23 -1.24 10.18
C THR A 318 14.92 -0.43 11.45
N ARG A 319 13.67 0.04 11.60
CA ARG A 319 13.24 0.79 12.79
C ARG A 319 13.27 -0.09 14.05
N LEU A 320 12.81 -1.33 13.95
CA LEU A 320 12.84 -2.29 15.06
C LEU A 320 14.28 -2.60 15.50
N ALA A 321 15.18 -2.84 14.54
CA ALA A 321 16.59 -3.06 14.82
C ALA A 321 17.25 -1.85 15.50
N ALA A 322 16.92 -0.63 15.07
CA ALA A 322 17.42 0.59 15.68
C ALA A 322 16.95 0.76 17.13
N VAL A 323 15.68 0.44 17.42
CA VAL A 323 15.14 0.45 18.80
C VAL A 323 15.87 -0.57 19.67
N GLN A 324 16.00 -1.81 19.20
CA GLN A 324 16.69 -2.87 19.94
C GLN A 324 18.16 -2.53 20.21
N ALA A 325 18.87 -1.96 19.23
CA ALA A 325 20.25 -1.52 19.42
C ALA A 325 20.36 -0.41 20.48
N THR A 326 19.36 0.47 20.57
CA THR A 326 19.33 1.54 21.58
C THR A 326 19.08 1.02 22.99
N THR A 327 18.36 -0.09 23.13
CA THR A 327 17.94 -0.66 24.43
C THR A 327 18.78 -1.84 24.88
N ALA A 328 19.65 -2.41 24.04
CA ALA A 328 20.39 -3.64 24.30
C ALA A 328 21.19 -3.67 25.62
N ASP A 329 21.80 -2.53 26.01
CA ASP A 329 22.61 -2.40 27.23
C ASP A 329 21.85 -1.75 28.40
N ARG A 330 20.52 -1.66 28.32
CA ARG A 330 19.67 -1.08 29.36
C ARG A 330 19.05 -2.18 30.22
N GLU A 331 18.87 -1.90 31.51
CA GLU A 331 18.09 -2.78 32.38
C GLU A 331 16.62 -2.81 31.92
N PRO A 332 15.98 -3.99 31.83
CA PRO A 332 14.58 -4.07 31.45
C PRO A 332 13.65 -3.33 32.42
N VAL A 333 12.75 -2.53 31.87
CA VAL A 333 11.71 -1.81 32.63
C VAL A 333 10.46 -2.68 32.73
N ARG A 334 9.83 -2.76 33.90
CA ARG A 334 8.56 -3.47 34.07
C ARG A 334 7.41 -2.60 33.55
N VAL A 335 6.71 -3.08 32.53
CA VAL A 335 5.68 -2.33 31.82
C VAL A 335 4.33 -3.00 31.94
N LEU A 336 3.31 -2.23 32.27
CA LEU A 336 1.90 -2.60 32.14
C LEU A 336 1.27 -1.75 31.03
N TYR A 337 0.63 -2.39 30.05
CA TYR A 337 -0.30 -1.70 29.14
C TYR A 337 -1.72 -1.79 29.71
N TYR A 338 -2.44 -0.67 29.80
CA TYR A 338 -3.73 -0.63 30.47
C TYR A 338 -4.73 0.28 29.73
N GLU A 339 -5.92 -0.25 29.50
CA GLU A 339 -7.05 0.48 28.91
C GLU A 339 -8.25 0.53 29.87
N PRO A 340 -9.24 1.41 29.62
CA PRO A 340 -10.47 1.46 30.39
C PRO A 340 -11.14 0.09 30.55
N GLY A 341 -11.71 -0.16 31.73
CA GLY A 341 -12.38 -1.43 32.04
C GLY A 341 -11.46 -2.59 32.41
N GLY A 342 -10.14 -2.35 32.56
CA GLY A 342 -9.19 -3.36 33.01
C GLY A 342 -8.57 -4.18 31.88
N VAL A 343 -8.73 -3.75 30.63
CA VAL A 343 -8.17 -4.44 29.46
C VAL A 343 -6.65 -4.28 29.46
N THR A 344 -5.97 -5.41 29.28
CA THR A 344 -4.51 -5.49 29.12
C THR A 344 -4.16 -6.62 28.16
N TYR A 345 -2.88 -6.73 27.84
CA TYR A 345 -2.38 -7.63 26.79
C TYR A 345 -1.20 -8.44 27.33
N GLY A 346 -1.36 -9.76 27.36
CA GLY A 346 -0.38 -10.72 27.87
C GLY A 346 0.38 -11.44 26.75
N PRO A 347 1.13 -12.51 27.09
CA PRO A 347 1.93 -13.27 26.14
C PRO A 347 1.11 -13.77 24.94
N GLY A 348 1.67 -13.62 23.74
CA GLY A 348 1.01 -13.96 22.48
C GLY A 348 0.15 -12.85 21.89
N SER A 349 0.25 -11.63 22.43
CA SER A 349 -0.30 -10.42 21.84
C SER A 349 0.80 -9.55 21.22
N THR A 350 0.43 -8.72 20.24
CA THR A 350 1.37 -7.79 19.61
C THR A 350 1.90 -6.75 20.59
N VAL A 351 1.09 -6.35 21.58
CA VAL A 351 1.51 -5.40 22.63
C VAL A 351 2.62 -6.00 23.51
N ASP A 352 2.50 -7.28 23.88
CA ASP A 352 3.56 -8.00 24.60
C ASP A 352 4.86 -8.02 23.81
N GLU A 353 4.77 -8.35 22.52
CA GLU A 353 5.94 -8.35 21.64
C GLU A 353 6.58 -6.96 21.52
N ILE A 354 5.79 -5.91 21.30
CA ILE A 354 6.29 -4.52 21.22
C ILE A 354 7.02 -4.13 22.50
N ILE A 355 6.46 -4.44 23.68
CA ILE A 355 7.10 -4.16 24.97
C ILE A 355 8.47 -4.83 25.05
N ARG A 356 8.57 -6.12 24.68
CA ARG A 356 9.85 -6.84 24.69
C ARG A 356 10.85 -6.31 23.68
N LEU A 357 10.42 -5.99 22.46
CA LEU A 357 11.29 -5.44 21.42
C LEU A 357 11.85 -4.07 21.83
N ALA A 358 11.11 -3.31 22.62
CA ALA A 358 11.54 -2.06 23.24
C ALA A 358 12.44 -2.25 24.49
N GLY A 359 12.82 -3.48 24.84
CA GLY A 359 13.64 -3.80 26.01
C GLY A 359 12.88 -3.81 27.34
N GLY A 360 11.55 -3.78 27.31
CA GLY A 360 10.71 -3.89 28.51
C GLY A 360 10.37 -5.34 28.87
N THR A 361 9.88 -5.52 30.10
CA THR A 361 9.24 -6.75 30.58
C THR A 361 7.76 -6.47 30.77
N ASN A 362 6.90 -7.16 30.02
CA ASN A 362 5.46 -7.09 30.23
C ASN A 362 5.10 -7.78 31.56
N VAL A 363 4.58 -7.03 32.53
CA VAL A 363 4.27 -7.58 33.86
C VAL A 363 3.16 -8.64 33.82
N ILE A 364 2.32 -8.63 32.78
CA ILE A 364 1.26 -9.63 32.60
C ILE A 364 1.84 -11.00 32.23
N ALA A 365 3.02 -11.03 31.60
CA ALA A 365 3.70 -12.27 31.24
C ALA A 365 4.10 -13.11 32.48
N GLU A 366 4.22 -12.47 33.64
CA GLU A 366 4.57 -13.13 34.90
C GLU A 366 3.36 -13.75 35.61
N LEU A 367 2.13 -13.44 35.16
CA LEU A 367 0.88 -13.80 35.83
C LEU A 367 0.12 -14.94 35.14
N ASP A 368 0.56 -15.40 33.97
CA ASP A 368 -0.03 -16.51 33.19
C ASP A 368 -1.55 -16.38 32.98
N LEU A 369 -2.01 -15.18 32.64
CA LEU A 369 -3.44 -14.86 32.44
C LEU A 369 -3.91 -15.01 30.99
N GLY A 370 -3.04 -15.44 30.09
CA GLY A 370 -3.29 -15.52 28.64
C GLY A 370 -3.11 -14.16 27.91
N PRO A 371 -3.47 -14.10 26.62
CA PRO A 371 -3.13 -12.96 25.75
C PRO A 371 -4.00 -11.71 25.96
N TYR A 372 -5.25 -11.85 26.41
CA TYR A 372 -6.20 -10.74 26.55
C TYR A 372 -6.97 -10.80 27.89
N PRO A 373 -6.30 -10.73 29.04
CA PRO A 373 -6.98 -10.79 30.32
C PRO A 373 -7.64 -9.45 30.69
N LEU A 374 -8.68 -9.53 31.52
CA LEU A 374 -9.19 -8.39 32.27
C LEU A 374 -8.59 -8.42 33.67
N ILE A 375 -7.98 -7.31 34.10
CA ILE A 375 -7.32 -7.20 35.39
C ILE A 375 -7.96 -6.13 36.27
N GLY A 376 -7.99 -6.38 37.58
CA GLY A 376 -8.43 -5.42 38.58
C GLY A 376 -7.25 -4.72 39.27
N PHE A 377 -7.57 -3.72 40.09
CA PHE A 377 -6.57 -2.94 40.84
C PHE A 377 -5.62 -3.81 41.69
N GLU A 378 -6.11 -4.88 42.33
CA GLU A 378 -5.28 -5.80 43.12
C GLU A 378 -4.23 -6.51 42.26
N THR A 379 -4.57 -6.84 41.01
CA THR A 379 -3.64 -7.44 40.06
C THR A 379 -2.55 -6.44 39.68
N ILE A 380 -2.90 -5.17 39.47
CA ILE A 380 -1.93 -4.10 39.17
C ILE A 380 -0.93 -3.93 40.32
N LEU A 381 -1.41 -3.89 41.56
CA LEU A 381 -0.55 -3.81 42.74
C LEU A 381 0.37 -5.03 42.89
N THR A 382 -0.13 -6.21 42.55
CA THR A 382 0.65 -7.45 42.59
C THR A 382 1.68 -7.50 41.47
N ALA A 383 1.32 -7.00 40.29
CA ALA A 383 2.17 -6.93 39.11
C ALA A 383 3.31 -5.90 39.28
N ASP A 384 3.16 -4.92 40.16
CA ASP A 384 4.17 -3.90 40.51
C ASP A 384 4.94 -3.36 39.29
N PRO A 385 4.26 -2.68 38.34
CA PRO A 385 4.91 -2.13 37.15
C PRO A 385 5.68 -0.85 37.47
N ASP A 386 6.85 -0.68 36.84
CA ASP A 386 7.61 0.57 36.89
C ASP A 386 6.96 1.66 36.03
N VAL A 387 6.34 1.25 34.92
CA VAL A 387 5.69 2.12 33.94
C VAL A 387 4.32 1.56 33.56
N VAL A 388 3.32 2.44 33.52
CA VAL A 388 1.99 2.13 32.98
C VAL A 388 1.81 2.90 31.67
N LEU A 389 1.62 2.18 30.58
CA LEU A 389 1.24 2.71 29.27
C LEU A 389 -0.29 2.72 29.19
N LEU A 390 -0.85 3.90 28.95
CA LEU A 390 -2.29 4.10 28.89
C LEU A 390 -2.75 4.09 27.43
N GLY A 391 -3.59 3.11 27.08
CA GLY A 391 -4.16 2.92 25.74
C GLY A 391 -5.68 3.05 25.73
N GLY A 392 -6.28 3.24 24.55
CA GLY A 392 -7.75 3.24 24.40
C GLY A 392 -8.48 4.40 25.08
N TRP A 393 -7.74 5.42 25.56
CA TRP A 393 -8.31 6.63 26.14
C TRP A 393 -8.76 7.56 25.03
N LEU A 394 -10.02 7.41 24.61
CA LEU A 394 -10.64 8.27 23.61
C LEU A 394 -10.76 9.70 24.15
N SER A 395 -10.37 10.68 23.34
CA SER A 395 -10.56 12.08 23.70
C SER A 395 -12.04 12.37 23.99
N GLY A 396 -12.34 12.90 25.19
CA GLY A 396 -13.70 13.28 25.59
C GLY A 396 -14.52 12.20 26.31
N VAL A 397 -13.96 11.03 26.62
CA VAL A 397 -14.59 10.07 27.55
C VAL A 397 -13.97 10.25 28.93
N ASP A 398 -14.75 10.74 29.89
CA ASP A 398 -14.34 10.79 31.30
C ASP A 398 -14.11 9.37 31.82
N ASP A 399 -13.04 9.17 32.59
CA ASP A 399 -12.74 7.92 33.30
C ASP A 399 -13.89 7.56 34.26
N PRO A 400 -14.52 6.38 34.17
CA PRO A 400 -15.60 5.98 35.09
C PRO A 400 -15.14 5.73 36.53
#